data_AF-A0A8C2PYT9-F1
#
_entry.id   AF-A0A8C2PYT9-F1
#
_cell.length_a   1.000
_cell.length_b   1.000
_cell.length_c   1.000
_cell.angle_alpha   90.00
_cell.angle_beta   90.00
_cell.angle_gamma   90.00
#
_symmetry.space_group_name_H-M   'P 1'
#
loop_
_entity.id
_entity.type
_entity.pdbx_description
1 polymer ?
#
loop_
_entity_poly.entity_id
_entity_poly.type
_entity_poly.pdbx_seq_one_letter_code
_entity_poly.pdbx_strand_id
1 'polypeptide(L)'
;MASGSVSDLRIVLLGKNESENNEVGNIILGTTAFQSKALSYSQHLNEIISGTVEKRHIKVIKTNLLQPNLLQPQLRKGVRECVSLSAPGPHSIALILQYNDFTDEDMKRVNYVLSFFSKQAIKHTIVVTTDEDSFASKITSKLWNNVIHNLIKVCGGGHLKFDSKDSGWRSEILKRTEEILKKEHEEFLICNMYSMKMEVMDHQWMKI
;
A
#
# COMPACT_ATOMS: atom_id res chain seq x y z
N MET A 1 28.79 12.43 18.33
CA MET A 1 28.04 11.78 17.23
C MET A 1 26.64 11.51 17.74
N ALA A 2 25.66 12.28 17.29
CA ALA A 2 24.27 12.06 17.69
C ALA A 2 23.74 10.87 16.89
N SER A 3 23.52 9.75 17.56
CA SER A 3 22.69 8.65 17.08
C SER A 3 21.31 9.23 16.78
N GLY A 4 21.03 9.54 15.52
CA GLY A 4 19.69 9.94 15.08
C GLY A 4 18.70 8.88 15.57
N SER A 5 17.71 9.30 16.34
CA SER A 5 16.67 8.42 16.86
C SER A 5 16.07 7.63 15.69
N VAL A 6 16.09 6.31 15.77
CA VAL A 6 15.46 5.46 14.76
C VAL A 6 13.96 5.66 14.88
N SER A 7 13.37 6.49 14.01
CA SER A 7 11.95 6.83 14.07
C SER A 7 11.09 5.61 13.72
N ASP A 8 10.07 5.35 14.52
CA ASP A 8 9.12 4.27 14.25
C ASP A 8 8.50 4.41 12.86
N LEU A 9 8.31 3.29 12.15
CA LEU A 9 7.63 3.29 10.85
C LEU A 9 6.22 2.69 10.94
N ARG A 10 5.35 3.18 10.07
CA ARG A 10 3.93 2.83 9.97
C ARG A 10 3.63 2.64 8.49
N ILE A 11 3.55 1.40 8.04
CA ILE A 11 3.38 1.05 6.63
C ILE A 11 2.00 0.43 6.45
N VAL A 12 1.23 0.97 5.52
CA VAL A 12 -0.08 0.40 5.15
C VAL A 12 0.13 -0.57 4.00
N LEU A 13 -0.35 -1.81 4.11
CA LEU A 13 -0.40 -2.75 3.01
C LEU A 13 -1.75 -2.65 2.32
N LEU A 14 -1.70 -2.40 1.02
CA LEU A 14 -2.86 -2.31 0.16
C LEU A 14 -2.67 -3.28 -1.00
N GLY A 15 -3.45 -4.35 -1.03
CA GLY A 15 -3.40 -5.33 -2.10
C GLY A 15 -4.68 -6.15 -2.14
N LYS A 16 -5.04 -6.67 -3.30
CA LYS A 16 -6.28 -7.45 -3.46
C LYS A 16 -6.15 -8.91 -3.04
N ASN A 17 -4.94 -9.48 -3.10
CA ASN A 17 -4.66 -10.86 -2.71
C ASN A 17 -4.20 -10.90 -1.25
N GLU A 18 -4.97 -11.58 -0.40
CA GLU A 18 -4.66 -11.67 1.03
C GLU A 18 -3.37 -12.44 1.32
N SER A 19 -3.08 -13.51 0.57
CA SER A 19 -1.87 -14.31 0.76
C SER A 19 -0.61 -13.48 0.49
N GLU A 20 -0.60 -12.74 -0.61
CA GLU A 20 0.49 -11.83 -0.98
C GLU A 20 0.70 -10.73 0.08
N ASN A 21 -0.39 -10.13 0.57
CA ASN A 21 -0.34 -9.13 1.64
C ASN A 21 0.26 -9.69 2.93
N ASN A 22 -0.14 -10.90 3.31
CA ASN A 22 0.38 -11.57 4.50
C ASN A 22 1.87 -11.88 4.37
N GLU A 23 2.30 -12.40 3.20
CA GLU A 23 3.71 -12.74 2.96
C GLU A 23 4.59 -11.48 3.01
N VAL A 24 4.22 -10.44 2.26
CA VAL A 24 4.92 -9.14 2.26
C VAL A 24 4.97 -8.55 3.69
N GLY A 25 3.85 -8.56 4.41
CA GLY A 25 3.78 -8.05 5.77
C GLY A 25 4.67 -8.81 6.75
N ASN A 26 4.72 -10.14 6.63
CA ASN A 26 5.60 -10.98 7.45
C ASN A 26 7.08 -10.71 7.18
N ILE A 27 7.45 -10.51 5.90
CA ILE A 27 8.82 -10.13 5.54
C ILE A 27 9.18 -8.76 6.10
N ILE A 28 8.30 -7.75 6.00
CA ILE A 28 8.54 -6.42 6.59
C ILE A 28 8.76 -6.51 8.10
N LEU A 29 7.94 -7.30 8.80
CA LEU A 29 8.02 -7.47 10.25
C LEU A 29 9.13 -8.42 10.71
N GLY A 30 9.73 -9.20 9.81
CA GLY A 30 10.71 -10.23 10.14
C GLY A 30 10.15 -11.37 11.01
N THR A 31 8.84 -11.59 10.98
CA THR A 31 8.16 -12.64 11.76
C THR A 31 6.87 -13.11 11.09
N THR A 32 6.42 -14.33 11.38
CA THR A 32 5.19 -14.93 10.85
C THR A 32 3.97 -14.49 11.67
N ALA A 33 3.65 -13.21 11.62
CA ALA A 33 2.57 -12.63 12.43
C ALA A 33 1.21 -12.64 11.71
N PHE A 34 1.19 -12.47 10.39
CA PHE A 34 0.02 -12.68 9.54
C PHE A 34 -0.10 -14.18 9.21
N GLN A 35 -0.49 -15.01 10.17
CA GLN A 35 -0.79 -16.42 9.89
C GLN A 35 -2.18 -16.54 9.26
N SER A 36 -2.29 -17.38 8.23
CA SER A 36 -3.54 -17.78 7.62
C SER A 36 -4.43 -18.46 8.67
N LYS A 37 -5.27 -17.68 9.34
CA LYS A 37 -6.46 -18.24 9.99
C LYS A 37 -7.27 -18.88 8.88
N ALA A 38 -7.15 -20.19 8.73
CA ALA A 38 -8.09 -21.00 8.01
C ALA A 38 -9.50 -20.52 8.39
N LEU A 39 -10.24 -20.02 7.41
CA LEU A 39 -11.69 -19.81 7.48
C LEU A 39 -12.22 -18.80 8.50
N SER A 40 -11.43 -17.78 8.87
CA SER A 40 -12.02 -16.60 9.49
C SER A 40 -12.22 -15.55 8.39
N TYR A 41 -13.42 -15.49 7.80
CA TYR A 41 -13.87 -14.28 7.09
C TYR A 41 -13.69 -13.11 8.06
N SER A 42 -12.55 -12.43 7.99
CA SER A 42 -12.30 -11.28 8.85
C SER A 42 -13.31 -10.22 8.41
N GLN A 43 -14.33 -10.01 9.24
CA GLN A 43 -15.32 -8.95 9.03
C GLN A 43 -14.70 -7.55 9.16
N HIS A 44 -13.43 -7.49 9.57
CA HIS A 44 -12.64 -6.28 9.72
C HIS A 44 -11.95 -5.94 8.40
N LEU A 45 -12.10 -4.68 7.96
CA LEU A 45 -11.45 -4.18 6.75
C LEU A 45 -9.95 -3.96 6.94
N ASN A 46 -9.48 -3.93 8.19
CA ASN A 46 -8.09 -3.67 8.55
C ASN A 46 -7.63 -4.63 9.66
N GLU A 47 -6.40 -5.11 9.54
CA GLU A 47 -5.71 -5.91 10.56
C GLU A 47 -4.38 -5.23 10.87
N ILE A 48 -4.08 -5.04 12.16
CA ILE A 48 -2.87 -4.37 12.62
C ILE A 48 -1.94 -5.42 13.20
N ILE A 49 -0.69 -5.37 12.75
CA ILE A 49 0.38 -6.11 13.38
C ILE A 49 1.60 -5.21 13.51
N SER A 50 2.23 -5.23 14.68
CA SER A 50 3.43 -4.44 14.96
C SER A 50 4.52 -5.31 15.58
N GLY A 51 5.77 -5.00 15.25
CA GLY A 51 6.94 -5.69 15.78
C GLY A 51 8.14 -4.76 15.86
N THR A 52 9.13 -5.13 16.67
CA THR A 52 10.41 -4.41 16.72
C THR A 52 11.43 -5.16 15.86
N VAL A 53 12.01 -4.45 14.90
CA VAL A 53 12.94 -4.97 13.91
C VAL A 53 14.18 -4.09 13.92
N GLU A 54 15.37 -4.66 14.11
CA GLU A 54 16.64 -3.88 14.12
C GLU A 54 16.62 -2.68 15.08
N LYS A 55 16.00 -2.86 16.26
CA LYS A 55 15.79 -1.80 17.28
C LYS A 55 14.84 -0.68 16.86
N ARG A 56 14.19 -0.80 15.70
CA ARG A 56 13.13 0.09 15.19
C ARG A 56 11.77 -0.52 15.44
N HIS A 57 10.81 0.25 15.95
CA HIS A 57 9.43 -0.23 15.98
C HIS A 57 8.79 -0.05 14.60
N ILE A 58 8.29 -1.15 14.03
CA ILE A 58 7.61 -1.16 12.74
C ILE A 58 6.17 -1.62 12.96
N LYS A 59 5.23 -0.77 12.56
CA LYS A 59 3.80 -1.07 12.53
C LYS A 59 3.37 -1.29 11.09
N VAL A 60 2.74 -2.43 10.83
CA VAL A 60 2.17 -2.78 9.53
C VAL A 60 0.65 -2.87 9.67
N ILE A 61 -0.06 -2.13 8.83
CA ILE A 61 -1.52 -2.12 8.79
C ILE A 61 -1.94 -2.82 7.50
N LYS A 62 -2.37 -4.07 7.59
CA LYS A 62 -2.95 -4.79 6.45
C LYS A 62 -4.37 -4.31 6.22
N THR A 63 -4.72 -4.07 4.96
CA THR A 63 -6.07 -3.59 4.59
C THR A 63 -6.68 -4.47 3.51
N ASN A 64 -8.00 -4.66 3.57
CA ASN A 64 -8.78 -5.38 2.57
C ASN A 64 -9.58 -4.40 1.68
N LEU A 65 -9.08 -3.17 1.48
CA LEU A 65 -9.82 -2.08 0.84
C LEU A 65 -9.95 -2.21 -0.68
N LEU A 66 -9.13 -3.06 -1.32
CA LEU A 66 -9.21 -3.30 -2.77
C LEU A 66 -10.23 -4.37 -3.16
N GLN A 67 -10.92 -5.01 -2.19
CA GLN A 67 -11.94 -6.00 -2.52
C GLN A 67 -13.06 -5.38 -3.38
N PRO A 68 -13.45 -6.01 -4.50
CA PRO A 68 -14.35 -5.41 -5.50
C PRO A 68 -15.77 -5.19 -4.97
N ASN A 69 -16.18 -5.95 -3.97
CA ASN A 69 -17.51 -5.88 -3.37
C ASN A 69 -17.70 -4.76 -2.32
N LEU A 70 -16.66 -3.99 -1.99
CA LEU A 70 -16.80 -2.91 -0.99
C LEU A 70 -17.39 -1.63 -1.60
N LEU A 71 -18.50 -1.20 -1.01
CA LEU A 71 -19.18 0.05 -1.36
C LEU A 71 -18.47 1.26 -0.77
N GLN A 72 -18.73 2.45 -1.33
CA GLN A 72 -18.12 3.70 -0.88
C GLN A 72 -18.21 3.93 0.65
N PRO A 73 -19.36 3.71 1.34
CA PRO A 73 -19.42 3.91 2.79
C PRO A 73 -18.49 2.98 3.57
N GLN A 74 -18.33 1.73 3.11
CA GLN A 74 -17.42 0.75 3.71
C GLN A 74 -15.96 1.16 3.50
N LEU A 75 -15.60 1.62 2.30
CA LEU A 75 -14.26 2.14 2.01
C LEU A 75 -13.93 3.35 2.88
N ARG A 76 -14.84 4.33 2.97
CA ARG A 76 -14.65 5.51 3.83
C ARG A 76 -14.45 5.11 5.28
N LYS A 77 -15.22 4.14 5.78
CA LYS A 77 -15.06 3.60 7.14
C LYS A 77 -13.70 2.92 7.31
N GLY A 78 -13.34 2.03 6.39
CA GLY A 78 -12.09 1.28 6.45
C GLY A 78 -10.85 2.17 6.33
N VAL A 79 -10.87 3.18 5.46
CA VAL A 79 -9.77 4.16 5.36
C VAL A 79 -9.67 4.98 6.64
N ARG A 80 -10.79 5.47 7.19
CA ARG A 80 -10.75 6.19 8.48
C ARG A 80 -10.18 5.35 9.60
N GLU A 81 -10.57 4.09 9.68
CA GLU A 81 -10.00 3.15 10.65
C GLU A 81 -8.50 2.97 10.39
N CYS A 82 -8.07 2.68 9.16
CA CYS A 82 -6.66 2.57 8.79
C CYS A 82 -5.83 3.81 9.19
N VAL A 83 -6.35 5.01 8.96
CA VAL A 83 -5.71 6.28 9.35
C VAL A 83 -5.61 6.40 10.86
N SER A 84 -6.68 6.12 11.61
CA SER A 84 -6.66 6.11 13.08
C SER A 84 -5.64 5.10 13.63
N LEU A 85 -5.55 3.92 13.01
CA LEU A 85 -4.62 2.86 13.42
C LEU A 85 -3.16 3.18 13.09
N SER A 86 -2.95 4.06 12.13
CA SER A 86 -1.65 4.59 11.72
C SER A 86 -1.35 5.98 12.29
N ALA A 87 -2.08 6.45 13.31
CA ALA A 87 -1.89 7.78 13.91
C ALA A 87 -0.41 8.08 14.25
N PRO A 88 0.07 9.31 14.02
CA PRO A 88 -0.66 10.47 13.47
C PRO A 88 -0.96 10.40 11.96
N GLY A 89 -0.37 9.42 11.25
CA GLY A 89 -0.61 9.12 9.84
C GLY A 89 0.38 8.05 9.35
N PRO A 90 0.10 7.33 8.27
CA PRO A 90 1.04 6.35 7.73
C PRO A 90 2.27 7.06 7.14
N HIS A 91 3.43 6.41 7.20
CA HIS A 91 4.64 6.95 6.56
C HIS A 91 4.64 6.64 5.06
N SER A 92 4.24 5.42 4.72
CA SER A 92 4.10 4.94 3.34
C SER A 92 2.94 3.96 3.21
N ILE A 93 2.52 3.77 1.96
CA ILE A 93 1.57 2.74 1.54
C ILE A 93 2.35 1.79 0.62
N ALA A 94 2.41 0.51 0.94
CA ALA A 94 2.92 -0.52 0.05
C ALA A 94 1.74 -1.09 -0.75
N LEU A 95 1.68 -0.78 -2.05
CA LEU A 95 0.67 -1.26 -2.97
C LEU A 95 1.14 -2.56 -3.62
N ILE A 96 0.52 -3.68 -3.25
CA ILE A 96 0.93 -5.03 -3.63
C ILE A 96 0.12 -5.48 -4.86
N LEU A 97 0.81 -5.75 -5.97
CA LEU A 97 0.23 -6.03 -7.28
C LEU A 97 0.83 -7.30 -7.91
N GLN A 98 0.08 -7.90 -8.84
CA GLN A 98 0.55 -8.97 -9.71
C GLN A 98 0.34 -8.54 -11.17
N TYR A 99 1.38 -8.59 -12.00
CA TYR A 99 1.31 -8.28 -13.43
C TYR A 99 0.24 -9.11 -14.14
N ASN A 100 0.16 -10.41 -13.82
CA ASN A 100 -0.76 -11.32 -14.49
C ASN A 100 -2.21 -11.21 -13.98
N ASP A 101 -2.45 -10.43 -12.93
CA ASP A 101 -3.76 -10.21 -12.31
C ASP A 101 -3.95 -8.72 -11.95
N PHE A 102 -3.60 -7.79 -12.83
CA PHE A 102 -3.89 -6.37 -12.62
C PHE A 102 -4.55 -5.74 -13.85
N THR A 103 -5.73 -5.17 -13.64
CA THR A 103 -6.60 -4.65 -14.69
C THR A 103 -6.76 -3.13 -14.60
N ASP A 104 -7.34 -2.51 -15.63
CA ASP A 104 -7.74 -1.09 -15.59
C ASP A 104 -8.78 -0.81 -14.48
N GLU A 105 -9.63 -1.79 -14.15
CA GLU A 105 -10.59 -1.68 -13.06
C GLU A 105 -9.88 -1.67 -11.70
N ASP A 106 -8.85 -2.51 -11.53
CA ASP A 106 -7.99 -2.49 -10.35
C ASP A 106 -7.27 -1.14 -10.21
N MET A 107 -6.77 -0.56 -11.31
CA MET A 107 -6.15 0.77 -11.27
C MET A 107 -7.15 1.87 -10.85
N LYS A 108 -8.36 1.87 -11.41
CA LYS A 108 -9.43 2.80 -11.00
C LYS A 108 -9.75 2.62 -9.53
N ARG A 109 -9.80 1.37 -9.05
CA ARG A 109 -10.05 1.03 -7.65
C ARG A 109 -8.95 1.55 -6.73
N VAL A 110 -7.69 1.35 -7.09
CA VAL A 110 -6.52 1.86 -6.34
C VAL A 110 -6.59 3.38 -6.22
N ASN A 111 -6.78 4.10 -7.34
CA ASN A 111 -6.88 5.56 -7.33
C ASN A 111 -8.04 6.04 -6.45
N TYR A 112 -9.19 5.36 -6.52
CA TYR A 112 -10.35 5.69 -5.70
C TYR A 112 -10.08 5.49 -4.21
N VAL A 113 -9.46 4.38 -3.83
CA VAL A 113 -9.11 4.11 -2.42
C VAL A 113 -8.08 5.10 -1.90
N LEU A 114 -7.00 5.37 -2.65
CA LEU A 114 -5.97 6.34 -2.28
C LEU A 114 -6.55 7.75 -2.11
N SER A 115 -7.55 8.12 -2.92
CA SER A 115 -8.23 9.43 -2.80
C SER A 115 -8.92 9.65 -1.45
N PHE A 116 -9.30 8.58 -0.74
CA PHE A 116 -9.86 8.68 0.61
C PHE A 116 -8.79 8.91 1.69
N PHE A 117 -7.54 8.56 1.43
CA PHE A 117 -6.44 8.88 2.35
C PHE A 117 -6.07 10.36 2.20
N SER A 118 -5.66 10.76 1.00
CA SER A 118 -5.22 12.11 0.68
C SER A 118 -4.99 12.26 -0.83
N LYS A 119 -5.06 13.48 -1.35
CA LYS A 119 -4.56 13.78 -2.72
C LYS A 119 -3.06 13.49 -2.85
N GLN A 120 -2.33 13.48 -1.74
CA GLN A 120 -0.89 13.17 -1.71
C GLN A 120 -0.58 11.68 -1.51
N ALA A 121 -1.58 10.82 -1.26
CA ALA A 121 -1.35 9.41 -0.92
C ALA A 121 -0.55 8.65 -1.98
N ILE A 122 -0.75 8.97 -3.26
CA ILE A 122 0.01 8.36 -4.37
C ILE A 122 1.52 8.63 -4.26
N LYS A 123 1.93 9.79 -3.74
CA LYS A 123 3.35 10.12 -3.54
C LYS A 123 3.98 9.35 -2.39
N HIS A 124 3.17 8.93 -1.42
CA HIS A 124 3.60 8.07 -0.32
C HIS A 124 3.46 6.58 -0.65
N THR A 125 3.13 6.23 -1.89
CA THR A 125 2.92 4.84 -2.30
C THR A 125 4.19 4.25 -2.93
N ILE A 126 4.55 3.05 -2.49
CA ILE A 126 5.57 2.16 -3.08
C ILE A 126 4.82 1.03 -3.77
N VAL A 127 5.04 0.82 -5.07
CA VAL A 127 4.49 -0.34 -5.79
C VAL A 127 5.35 -1.57 -5.47
N VAL A 128 4.72 -2.65 -5.02
CA VAL A 128 5.36 -3.95 -4.76
C VAL A 128 4.76 -4.98 -5.71
N THR A 129 5.55 -5.59 -6.59
CA THR A 129 5.06 -6.64 -7.50
C THR A 129 5.51 -8.01 -7.02
N THR A 130 4.62 -8.99 -6.95
CA THR A 130 4.93 -10.32 -6.39
C THR A 130 5.10 -11.43 -7.43
N ASP A 131 4.78 -11.15 -8.69
CA ASP A 131 5.09 -12.00 -9.82
C ASP A 131 6.01 -11.28 -10.83
N GLU A 132 6.44 -12.05 -11.82
CA GLU A 132 7.20 -11.52 -12.95
C GLU A 132 6.28 -10.86 -13.96
N ASP A 133 6.80 -9.84 -14.64
CA ASP A 133 6.27 -9.39 -15.91
C ASP A 133 6.48 -10.52 -16.95
N SER A 134 5.50 -11.43 -17.04
CA SER A 134 5.62 -12.61 -17.88
C SER A 134 5.31 -12.25 -19.33
N PHE A 135 6.35 -12.20 -20.16
CA PHE A 135 6.29 -11.78 -21.56
C PHE A 135 5.66 -12.80 -22.52
N ALA A 136 5.00 -13.86 -22.04
CA ALA A 136 4.81 -15.07 -22.84
C ALA A 136 3.42 -15.25 -23.50
N SER A 137 2.38 -14.47 -23.20
CA SER A 137 1.14 -14.61 -23.97
C SER A 137 0.24 -13.38 -24.07
N LYS A 138 -0.12 -13.09 -25.32
CA LYS A 138 -1.25 -12.27 -25.81
C LYS A 138 -1.12 -10.75 -25.74
N ILE A 139 -1.64 -10.13 -26.81
CA ILE A 139 -1.81 -8.70 -27.08
C ILE A 139 -2.38 -7.89 -25.89
N THR A 140 -3.09 -8.56 -24.96
CA THR A 140 -3.62 -7.99 -23.73
C THR A 140 -2.54 -7.63 -22.70
N SER A 141 -1.45 -8.40 -22.61
CA SER A 141 -0.37 -8.13 -21.63
C SER A 141 0.37 -6.83 -21.94
N LYS A 142 0.56 -6.49 -23.23
CA LYS A 142 1.24 -5.24 -23.62
C LYS A 142 0.48 -3.99 -23.19
N LEU A 143 -0.86 -4.06 -23.13
CA LEU A 143 -1.71 -2.96 -22.63
C LEU A 143 -1.73 -2.93 -21.10
N TRP A 144 -1.76 -4.08 -20.42
CA TRP A 144 -1.82 -4.16 -18.95
C TRP A 144 -0.47 -3.84 -18.29
N ASN A 145 0.63 -4.22 -18.94
CA ASN A 145 1.98 -3.81 -18.53
C ASN A 145 2.10 -2.28 -18.53
N ASN A 146 1.42 -1.59 -19.44
CA ASN A 146 1.37 -0.13 -19.44
C ASN A 146 0.70 0.41 -18.16
N VAL A 147 -0.33 -0.25 -17.63
CA VAL A 147 -1.08 0.19 -16.45
C VAL A 147 -0.19 0.19 -15.20
N ILE A 148 0.47 -0.92 -14.90
CA ILE A 148 1.41 -1.01 -13.77
C ILE A 148 2.58 -0.05 -13.99
N HIS A 149 3.17 0.00 -15.19
CA HIS A 149 4.27 0.94 -15.45
C HIS A 149 3.87 2.41 -15.29
N ASN A 150 2.65 2.79 -15.68
CA ASN A 150 2.14 4.14 -15.48
C ASN A 150 1.93 4.43 -14.00
N LEU A 151 1.42 3.46 -13.25
CA LEU A 151 1.26 3.59 -11.80
C LEU A 151 2.62 3.78 -11.10
N ILE A 152 3.63 2.98 -11.47
CA ILE A 152 5.00 3.10 -10.95
C ILE A 152 5.56 4.51 -11.20
N LYS A 153 5.32 5.11 -12.37
CA LYS A 153 5.81 6.46 -12.71
C LYS A 153 5.20 7.57 -11.83
N VAL A 154 3.95 7.41 -11.40
CA VAL A 154 3.25 8.42 -10.59
C VAL A 154 3.39 8.17 -9.09
N CYS A 155 3.73 6.96 -8.67
CA CYS A 155 4.00 6.60 -7.28
C CYS A 155 5.35 7.16 -6.81
N GLY A 156 5.34 7.95 -5.71
CA GLY A 156 6.56 8.62 -5.25
C GLY A 156 7.62 7.69 -4.67
N GLY A 157 7.23 6.49 -4.24
CA GLY A 157 8.10 5.42 -3.75
C GLY A 157 8.64 4.47 -4.83
N GLY A 158 8.26 4.67 -6.09
CA GLY A 158 8.70 3.82 -7.21
C GLY A 158 8.22 2.37 -7.09
N HIS A 159 9.09 1.42 -7.45
CA HIS A 159 8.74 0.01 -7.63
C HIS A 159 9.75 -0.96 -7.00
N LEU A 160 9.26 -1.86 -6.15
CA LEU A 160 9.98 -3.02 -5.65
C LEU A 160 9.40 -4.30 -6.22
N LYS A 161 10.27 -5.16 -6.73
CA LYS A 161 9.92 -6.56 -6.94
C LYS A 161 10.07 -7.30 -5.61
N PHE A 162 9.05 -8.03 -5.20
CA PHE A 162 9.08 -8.84 -3.99
C PHE A 162 9.93 -10.08 -4.20
N ASP A 163 10.80 -10.35 -3.24
CA ASP A 163 11.57 -11.59 -3.16
C ASP A 163 11.73 -11.97 -1.68
N SER A 164 11.03 -13.03 -1.25
CA SER A 164 11.08 -13.51 0.13
C SER A 164 12.42 -14.17 0.51
N LYS A 165 13.28 -14.47 -0.47
CA LYS A 165 14.62 -15.03 -0.26
C LYS A 165 15.70 -13.95 -0.20
N ASP A 166 15.41 -12.75 -0.69
CA ASP A 166 16.34 -11.62 -0.64
C ASP A 166 16.35 -11.01 0.76
N SER A 167 17.43 -11.27 1.50
CA SER A 167 17.64 -10.72 2.84
C SER A 167 17.75 -9.18 2.86
N GLY A 168 18.06 -8.55 1.73
CA GLY A 168 18.14 -7.10 1.54
C GLY A 168 16.79 -6.45 1.25
N TRP A 169 15.78 -7.21 0.82
CA TRP A 169 14.50 -6.67 0.37
C TRP A 169 13.79 -5.85 1.45
N ARG A 170 13.78 -6.38 2.68
CA ARG A 170 13.23 -5.71 3.86
C ARG A 170 13.92 -4.36 4.11
N SER A 171 15.24 -4.31 4.04
CA SER A 171 15.98 -3.06 4.25
C SER A 171 15.66 -2.03 3.16
N GLU A 172 15.46 -2.47 1.92
CA GLU A 172 15.15 -1.59 0.80
C GLU A 172 13.75 -0.96 0.91
N ILE A 173 12.70 -1.71 1.32
CA ILE A 173 11.37 -1.11 1.52
C ILE A 173 11.33 -0.10 2.66
N LEU A 174 12.11 -0.34 3.73
CA LEU A 174 12.24 0.62 4.83
C LEU A 174 13.00 1.86 4.39
N LYS A 175 14.08 1.69 3.63
CA LYS A 175 14.85 2.80 3.04
C LYS A 175 13.99 3.67 2.12
N ARG A 176 13.17 3.07 1.25
CA ARG A 176 12.26 3.81 0.36
C ARG A 176 11.19 4.57 1.11
N THR A 177 10.70 4.00 2.20
CA THR A 177 9.78 4.71 3.09
C THR A 177 10.44 5.99 3.62
N GLU A 178 11.71 5.96 4.02
CA GLU A 178 12.43 7.17 4.45
C GLU A 178 12.72 8.15 3.30
N GLU A 179 13.01 7.65 2.10
CA GLU A 179 13.25 8.49 0.93
C GLU A 179 12.00 9.28 0.53
N ILE A 180 10.81 8.67 0.62
CA ILE A 180 9.52 9.35 0.46
C ILE A 180 9.41 10.52 1.43
N LEU A 181 9.63 10.28 2.73
CA LEU A 181 9.49 11.30 3.78
C LEU A 181 10.46 12.47 3.55
N LYS A 182 11.70 12.17 3.17
CA LYS A 182 12.72 13.18 2.83
C LYS A 182 12.31 14.00 1.61
N LYS A 183 11.77 13.36 0.58
CA LYS A 183 11.37 13.99 -0.69
C LYS A 183 10.14 14.87 -0.54
N GLU A 184 9.14 14.42 0.22
CA GLU A 184 7.92 15.19 0.45
C GLU A 184 8.07 16.24 1.57
N HIS A 185 9.20 16.25 2.28
CA HIS A 185 9.44 17.12 3.44
C HIS A 185 8.36 16.95 4.53
N GLU A 186 7.86 15.72 4.69
CA GLU A 186 6.82 15.35 5.65
C GLU A 186 7.36 14.28 6.62
N GLU A 187 6.91 14.31 7.87
CA GLU A 187 7.22 13.23 8.83
C GLU A 187 6.33 12.01 8.60
N PHE A 188 5.15 12.17 8.02
CA PHE A 188 4.17 11.13 7.67
C PHE A 188 3.11 11.72 6.75
N LEU A 189 2.40 10.86 5.99
CA LEU A 189 1.30 11.28 5.12
C LEU A 189 0.20 11.94 5.94
N ILE A 190 -0.11 13.19 5.60
CA ILE A 190 -1.26 13.90 6.16
C ILE A 190 -2.55 13.42 5.47
N CYS A 191 -3.36 12.68 6.23
CA CYS A 191 -4.64 12.16 5.77
C CYS A 191 -5.78 13.13 6.10
N ASN A 192 -6.45 13.66 5.08
CA ASN A 192 -7.55 14.62 5.25
C ASN A 192 -8.86 13.89 5.55
N MET A 193 -9.04 13.44 6.80
CA MET A 193 -10.27 12.78 7.24
C MET A 193 -11.51 13.71 7.19
N TYR A 194 -11.31 15.03 7.25
CA TYR A 194 -12.38 16.04 7.37
C TYR A 194 -12.91 16.59 6.03
N SER A 195 -12.13 16.53 4.94
CA SER A 195 -12.63 16.88 3.58
C SER A 195 -13.51 15.77 2.98
N MET A 196 -13.67 14.65 3.69
CA MET A 196 -14.58 13.57 3.31
C MET A 196 -16.07 13.89 3.60
N LYS A 197 -16.42 15.14 3.95
CA LYS A 197 -17.80 15.64 3.87
C LYS A 197 -18.05 16.23 2.47
N MET A 198 -18.87 15.55 1.68
CA MET A 198 -19.56 16.07 0.49
C MET A 198 -18.69 16.89 -0.49
N GLU A 199 -17.80 16.24 -1.23
CA GLU A 199 -17.61 16.65 -2.63
C GLU A 199 -18.24 15.56 -3.49
N VAL A 200 -19.41 15.89 -4.06
CA VAL A 200 -19.93 15.25 -5.26
C VAL A 200 -18.83 15.42 -6.30
N MET A 201 -18.11 14.33 -6.62
CA MET A 201 -17.01 14.39 -7.57
C MET A 201 -17.55 14.81 -8.94
N ASP A 202 -17.24 16.04 -9.32
CA ASP A 202 -17.37 16.52 -10.68
C ASP A 202 -16.52 15.64 -11.61
N HIS A 203 -17.12 15.22 -12.72
CA HIS A 203 -16.67 14.13 -13.60
C HIS A 203 -15.42 14.45 -14.45
N GLN A 204 -14.57 15.40 -14.02
CA GLN A 204 -13.57 15.98 -14.90
C GLN A 204 -12.21 15.25 -14.93
N TRP A 205 -12.02 14.19 -14.14
CA TRP A 205 -10.75 13.45 -14.07
C TRP A 205 -10.70 12.13 -14.87
N MET A 206 -11.77 11.75 -15.59
CA MET A 206 -11.81 10.52 -16.41
C MET A 206 -11.34 10.72 -17.87
N LYS A 207 -10.54 11.75 -18.16
CA LYS A 207 -9.93 11.95 -19.48
C LYS A 207 -8.43 12.13 -19.38
N ILE A 208 -7.72 11.01 -19.21
CA ILE A 208 -6.38 10.79 -19.77
C ILE A 208 -6.35 9.35 -20.26
#